data_AF-A0A3C1SCW0-F1
#
_entry.id   AF-A0A3C1SCW0-F1
#
_cell.length_a   1.000
_cell.length_b   1.000
_cell.length_c   1.000
_cell.angle_alpha   90.00
_cell.angle_beta   90.00
_cell.angle_gamma   90.00
#
_symmetry.space_group_name_H-M   'P 1'
#
loop_
_entity.id
_entity.type
_entity.pdbx_description
1 polymer ?
#
loop_
_entity_poly.entity_id
_entity_poly.type
_entity_poly.pdbx_seq_one_letter_code
_entity_poly.pdbx_strand_id
1 'polypeptide(L)'
;MIDRNSDPDIQQTAINILKEFCNRTKINLAGFDFLVSQNNQPLFLEINYFFGREGLGGSEKFYEMLIAEIRHWLACGKPENGNFQEL
;
A
#
# COMPACT_ATOMS: atom_id res chain seq x y z
N MET A 1 -1.28 20.98 2.86
CA MET A 1 0.02 20.71 3.50
C MET A 1 -0.14 19.43 4.31
N ILE A 2 0.71 18.42 4.09
CA ILE A 2 0.69 17.17 4.86
C ILE A 2 1.65 17.34 6.03
N ASP A 3 1.18 17.13 7.25
CA ASP A 3 2.04 17.06 8.43
C ASP A 3 2.69 15.67 8.52
N ARG A 4 4.02 15.65 8.48
CA ARG A 4 4.80 14.40 8.51
C ARG A 4 5.32 14.07 9.91
N ASN A 5 5.21 15.00 10.86
CA ASN A 5 5.88 14.89 12.16
C ASN A 5 4.90 14.70 13.32
N SER A 6 3.58 14.67 13.07
CA SER A 6 2.58 14.40 14.10
C SER A 6 2.71 12.97 14.62
N ASP A 7 2.88 12.81 15.93
CA ASP A 7 2.76 11.53 16.64
C ASP A 7 3.51 10.35 16.00
N PRO A 8 4.86 10.42 15.90
CA PRO A 8 5.67 9.45 15.18
C PRO A 8 5.51 8.01 15.68
N ASP A 9 5.26 7.82 16.98
CA ASP A 9 5.06 6.49 17.56
C ASP A 9 3.75 5.84 17.09
N ILE A 10 2.69 6.64 16.94
CA ILE A 10 1.39 6.17 16.43
C ILE A 10 1.50 5.85 14.95
N GLN A 11 2.19 6.70 14.17
CA GLN A 11 2.46 6.44 12.75
C GLN A 11 3.24 5.14 12.57
N GLN A 12 4.31 4.93 13.35
CA GLN A 12 5.13 3.72 13.26
C GLN A 12 4.33 2.46 13.61
N THR A 13 3.44 2.55 14.60
CA THR A 13 2.53 1.47 14.97
C THR A 13 1.57 1.13 13.82
N ALA A 14 0.97 2.16 13.20
CA ALA A 14 0.08 1.97 12.05
C ALA A 14 0.82 1.34 10.86
N ILE A 15 2.05 1.78 10.56
CA ILE A 15 2.90 1.23 9.51
C ILE A 15 3.21 -0.25 9.75
N ASN A 16 3.51 -0.65 10.99
CA ASN A 16 3.81 -2.03 11.32
C ASN A 16 2.58 -2.95 11.14
N ILE A 17 1.41 -2.50 11.60
CA ILE A 17 0.13 -3.21 11.41
C ILE A 17 -0.18 -3.34 9.92
N LEU A 18 0.00 -2.25 9.16
CA LEU A 18 -0.22 -2.22 7.72
C LEU A 18 0.68 -3.21 6.98
N LYS A 19 1.98 -3.26 7.31
CA LYS A 19 2.93 -4.21 6.68
C LYS A 19 2.51 -5.66 6.91
N GLU A 20 2.11 -6.01 8.14
CA GLU A 20 1.64 -7.36 8.45
C GLU A 20 0.33 -7.68 7.72
N PHE A 21 -0.59 -6.71 7.65
CA PHE A 21 -1.83 -6.86 6.90
C PHE A 21 -1.57 -7.11 5.40
N CYS A 22 -0.72 -6.31 4.76
CA CYS A 22 -0.37 -6.50 3.34
C CYS A 22 0.36 -7.83 3.11
N ASN A 23 1.23 -8.27 4.03
CA ASN A 23 1.89 -9.57 3.92
C ASN A 23 0.88 -10.73 3.91
N ARG A 24 -0.19 -10.63 4.71
CA ARG A 24 -1.24 -11.65 4.80
C ARG A 24 -2.22 -11.61 3.62
N THR A 25 -2.61 -10.42 3.17
CA THR A 25 -3.63 -10.23 2.11
C THR A 25 -3.07 -10.20 0.69
N LYS A 26 -1.74 -10.04 0.55
CA LYS A 26 -1.04 -9.89 -0.74
C LYS A 26 -1.47 -8.66 -1.53
N ILE A 27 -1.96 -7.62 -0.85
CA ILE A 27 -2.19 -6.31 -1.48
C ILE A 27 -0.85 -5.70 -1.88
N ASN A 28 -0.67 -5.45 -3.17
CA ASN A 28 0.54 -4.83 -3.72
C ASN A 28 0.50 -3.30 -3.68
N LEU A 29 -0.66 -2.69 -3.97
CA LEU A 29 -0.84 -1.24 -3.96
C LEU A 29 -2.27 -0.87 -3.57
N ALA A 30 -2.43 -0.12 -2.47
CA ALA A 30 -3.67 0.52 -2.06
C ALA A 30 -3.35 1.69 -1.10
N GLY A 31 -4.27 2.65 -0.99
CA GLY A 31 -4.32 3.63 0.08
C GLY A 31 -5.07 3.06 1.28
N PHE A 32 -4.62 3.39 2.49
CA PHE A 32 -5.23 2.92 3.73
C PHE A 32 -5.46 4.10 4.66
N ASP A 33 -6.70 4.19 5.14
CA ASP A 33 -7.07 5.22 6.11
C ASP A 33 -7.20 4.59 7.49
N PHE A 34 -6.64 5.29 8.48
CA PHE A 34 -6.63 4.87 9.88
C PHE A 34 -7.31 5.91 10.76
N LEU A 35 -8.05 5.42 11.77
CA LEU A 35 -8.46 6.21 12.91
C LEU A 35 -7.53 5.92 14.09
N VAL A 36 -7.36 6.89 14.98
CA VAL A 36 -6.66 6.71 16.25
C VAL A 36 -7.70 6.66 17.36
N SER A 37 -7.75 5.54 18.08
CA SER A 37 -8.65 5.38 19.23
C SER A 37 -8.20 6.20 20.45
N GLN A 38 -9.06 6.29 21.46
CA GLN A 38 -8.74 6.97 22.73
C GLN A 38 -7.50 6.40 23.45
N ASN A 39 -7.14 5.14 23.18
CA ASN A 39 -5.96 4.48 23.75
C ASN A 39 -4.73 4.57 22.82
N ASN A 40 -4.72 5.54 21.89
CA ASN A 40 -3.68 5.74 20.88
C ASN A 40 -3.41 4.53 19.98
N GLN A 41 -4.40 3.64 19.83
CA GLN A 41 -4.31 2.49 18.93
C GLN A 41 -4.81 2.85 17.53
N PRO A 42 -4.02 2.62 16.46
CA PRO A 42 -4.49 2.75 15.08
C PRO A 42 -5.52 1.67 14.75
N LEU A 43 -6.61 2.07 14.09
CA LEU A 43 -7.70 1.21 13.63
C LEU A 43 -7.92 1.42 12.14
N PHE A 44 -8.01 0.35 11.36
CA PHE A 44 -8.35 0.44 9.93
C PHE A 44 -9.75 1.02 9.76
N LEU A 45 -9.89 1.97 8.84
CA LEU A 45 -11.15 2.56 8.45
C LEU A 45 -11.54 2.16 7.02
N GLU A 46 -10.63 2.37 6.07
CA GLU A 46 -10.90 2.15 4.65
C GLU A 46 -9.67 1.63 3.90
N ILE A 47 -9.92 0.87 2.83
CA ILE A 47 -8.92 0.46 1.84
C ILE A 47 -9.36 0.99 0.48
N ASN A 48 -8.55 1.86 -0.12
CA ASN A 48 -8.84 2.55 -1.37
C ASN A 48 -7.87 2.13 -2.47
N TYR A 49 -8.38 1.61 -3.60
CA TYR A 49 -7.57 1.34 -4.80
C TYR A 49 -7.49 2.53 -5.75
N PHE A 50 -8.33 3.54 -5.52
CA PHE A 50 -8.32 4.81 -6.21
C PHE A 50 -8.29 5.95 -5.18
N PHE A 51 -7.23 6.74 -5.19
CA PHE A 51 -7.01 7.78 -4.19
C PHE A 51 -6.22 8.95 -4.78
N GLY A 52 -6.29 10.10 -4.12
CA GLY A 52 -5.59 11.32 -4.52
C GLY A 52 -4.08 11.11 -4.60
N ARG A 53 -3.46 11.65 -5.66
CA ARG A 53 -2.05 11.37 -6.01
C ARG A 53 -1.10 12.53 -5.70
N GLU A 54 -1.63 13.68 -5.28
CA GLU A 54 -0.83 14.88 -5.01
C GLU A 54 0.26 14.62 -3.97
N GLY A 55 -0.08 13.92 -2.89
CA GLY A 55 0.87 13.54 -1.83
C GLY A 55 1.99 12.59 -2.29
N LEU A 56 1.83 11.95 -3.45
CA LEU A 56 2.80 11.02 -4.06
C LEU A 56 3.67 11.68 -5.15
N GLY A 57 3.47 12.97 -5.42
CA GLY A 57 4.13 13.65 -6.55
C GLY A 57 3.34 13.59 -7.86
N GLY A 58 2.03 13.31 -7.80
CA GLY A 58 1.11 13.33 -8.93
C GLY A 58 0.96 11.99 -9.66
N SER A 59 0.26 12.03 -10.79
CA SER A 59 -0.13 10.83 -11.54
C SER A 59 1.05 10.03 -12.08
N GLU A 60 2.13 10.68 -12.51
CA GLU A 60 3.31 9.99 -13.05
C GLU A 60 3.94 9.06 -12.00
N LYS A 61 4.20 9.57 -10.79
CA LYS A 61 4.76 8.78 -9.68
C LYS A 61 3.85 7.63 -9.26
N PHE A 62 2.54 7.86 -9.28
CA PHE A 62 1.58 6.78 -9.06
C PHE A 62 1.71 5.66 -10.09
N TYR A 63 1.79 6.00 -11.39
CA TYR A 63 1.93 5.00 -12.44
C TYR A 63 3.28 4.27 -12.39
N GLU A 64 4.37 4.94 -12.02
CA GLU A 64 5.66 4.27 -11.77
C GLU A 64 5.51 3.17 -10.71
N MET A 65 4.88 3.47 -9.56
CA MET A 65 4.64 2.50 -8.49
C MET A 65 3.71 1.37 -8.95
N LEU A 66 2.58 1.70 -9.60
CA LEU A 66 1.64 0.72 -10.10
C LEU A 66 2.28 -0.26 -11.09
N ILE A 67 3.04 0.26 -12.07
CA ILE A 67 3.72 -0.58 -13.06
C ILE A 67 4.79 -1.45 -12.40
N ALA A 68 5.53 -0.93 -11.41
CA ALA A 68 6.51 -1.70 -10.66
C ALA A 68 5.87 -2.89 -9.93
N GLU A 69 4.75 -2.66 -9.23
CA GLU A 69 4.02 -3.71 -8.52
C GLU A 69 3.40 -4.75 -9.47
N ILE A 70 2.88 -4.32 -10.63
CA ILE A 70 2.39 -5.25 -11.67
C ILE A 70 3.53 -6.13 -12.19
N ARG A 71 4.71 -5.55 -12.47
CA ARG A 71 5.88 -6.32 -12.93
C ARG A 71 6.36 -7.31 -11.88
N HIS A 72 6.39 -6.90 -10.61
CA HIS A 72 6.75 -7.77 -9.51
C HIS A 72 5.77 -8.95 -9.40
N TRP A 73 4.48 -8.68 -9.45
CA TRP A 73 3.44 -9.72 -9.44
C TRP A 73 3.59 -10.71 -10.60
N LEU A 74 3.76 -10.22 -11.83
CA LEU A 74 3.99 -11.07 -13.01
C LEU A 74 5.28 -11.89 -12.92
N ALA A 75 6.34 -11.36 -12.29
CA ALA A 75 7.59 -12.07 -12.09
C ALA A 75 7.47 -13.20 -11.05
N CYS A 76 6.75 -12.96 -9.95
CA CYS A 76 6.44 -13.99 -8.95
C CYS A 76 5.48 -15.06 -9.47
N GLY A 77 4.62 -14.71 -10.44
CA GLY A 77 3.70 -15.63 -11.10
C GLY A 77 4.31 -16.47 -12.23
N LYS A 78 5.62 -16.33 -12.54
CA LYS A 78 6.25 -17.15 -13.59
C LYS A 78 6.42 -18.59 -13.10
N PRO A 79 5.74 -19.58 -13.69
CA PRO A 79 6.19 -20.96 -13.56
C PRO A 79 7.59 -21.07 -14.18
N GLU A 80 8.44 -21.97 -13.65
CA GLU A 80 9.80 -22.23 -14.16
C GLU A 80 9.84 -22.58 -15.66
N ASN A 81 8.68 -22.93 -16.24
CA ASN A 81 8.47 -23.22 -17.64
C ASN A 81 7.54 -22.14 -18.25
N GLY A 82 8.11 -21.02 -18.68
CA GLY A 82 7.37 -19.83 -19.10
C GLY A 82 6.43 -20.04 -20.29
N ASN A 83 5.15 -20.27 -20.03
CA ASN A 83 4.09 -20.08 -21.02
C ASN A 83 2.99 -19.18 -20.44
N PHE A 84 2.81 -18.00 -21.05
CA PHE A 84 1.82 -16.98 -20.66
C PHE A 84 0.52 -17.09 -21.49
N GLN A 85 0.21 -18.25 -22.06
CA GLN A 85 -0.92 -18.40 -22.99
C GLN A 85 -2.31 -18.53 -22.34
N GLU A 86 -2.45 -18.43 -21.01
CA GLU A 86 -3.76 -18.50 -20.34
C GLU A 86 -3.96 -17.39 -19.29
N LEU A 87 -3.87 -16.13 -19.73
CA LEU A 87 -4.52 -14.99 -19.07
C LEU A 87 -5.33 -14.19 -20.10
#